data_AF-A0A396I6I1-F1
#
_entry.id   AF-A0A396I6I1-F1
#
_cell.length_a   1.000
_cell.length_b   1.000
_cell.length_c   1.000
_cell.angle_alpha   90.00
_cell.angle_beta   90.00
_cell.angle_gamma   90.00
#
_symmetry.space_group_name_H-M   'P 1'
#
loop_
_entity.id
_entity.type
_entity.pdbx_description
1 polymer ?
#
loop_
_entity_poly.entity_id
_entity_poly.type
_entity_poly.pdbx_seq_one_letter_code
_entity_poly.pdbx_strand_id
1 'polypeptide(L)' 'MRKTLEHCEADRVRGETRMCVNSVESMLKFVDTIIGSEAKYDILTTNNPSPSAIPL' A
#
# COMPACT_ATOMS: atom_id res chain seq x y z
N MET A 1 -1.01 15.44 0.33
CA MET A 1 -0.13 14.31 -0.08
C MET A 1 1.27 14.36 0.51
N ARG A 2 1.92 15.53 0.63
CA ARG A 2 3.29 15.65 1.19
C ARG A 2 3.50 14.91 2.52
N LYS A 3 2.65 15.16 3.53
CA LYS A 3 2.72 14.45 4.83
C LYS A 3 2.58 12.94 4.71
N THR A 4 1.76 12.45 3.78
CA THR A 4 1.57 11.01 3.52
C THR A 4 2.82 10.39 2.91
N LEU A 5 3.46 11.08 1.96
CA LEU A 5 4.73 10.66 1.34
C LEU A 5 5.88 10.69 2.35
N GLU A 6 6.02 11.79 3.10
CA GLU A 6 7.01 11.91 4.18
C GLU A 6 6.88 10.77 5.18
N HIS A 7 5.66 10.44 5.58
CA HIS A 7 5.46 9.34 6.50
C HIS A 7 5.83 8.01 5.87
N CYS A 8 5.50 7.81 4.60
CA CYS A 8 5.77 6.57 3.89
C CYS A 8 7.27 6.33 3.69
N GLU A 9 7.98 7.34 3.20
CA GLU A 9 9.40 7.31 2.83
C GLU A 9 10.33 7.53 4.03
N ALA A 10 9.78 7.76 5.22
CA ALA A 10 10.54 7.83 6.46
C ALA A 10 11.31 6.54 6.71
N ASP A 11 12.45 6.69 7.40
CA ASP A 11 13.27 5.55 7.80
C ASP A 11 12.45 4.50 8.54
N ARG A 12 12.62 3.26 8.09
CA ARG A 12 11.98 2.09 8.69
C ARG A 12 12.48 1.88 10.12
N VAL A 13 11.60 1.38 11.00
CA VAL A 13 12.00 0.96 12.33
C VAL A 13 12.82 -0.34 12.20
N ARG A 14 13.83 -0.53 13.07
CA ARG A 14 14.66 -1.75 13.04
C ARG A 14 13.78 -2.99 13.25
N GLY A 15 13.84 -3.92 12.31
CA GLY A 15 13.03 -5.15 12.31
C GLY A 15 11.71 -5.03 11.55
N GLU A 16 11.36 -3.84 11.07
CA GLU A 16 10.20 -3.62 10.21
C GLU A 16 10.54 -3.91 8.74
N THR A 17 9.57 -4.50 8.04
CA THR A 17 9.53 -4.56 6.59
C THR A 17 8.43 -3.62 6.11
N ARG A 18 8.83 -2.55 5.42
CA ARG A 18 7.94 -1.47 4.99
C ARG A 18 8.15 -1.15 3.51
N MET A 19 7.07 -0.92 2.77
CA MET A 19 7.12 -0.52 1.36
C MET A 19 6.12 0.59 1.08
N CYS A 20 6.57 1.63 0.38
CA CYS A 20 5.69 2.63 -0.20
C CYS A 20 5.08 2.13 -1.49
N VAL A 21 3.76 1.99 -1.49
CA VAL A 21 2.99 1.50 -2.63
C VAL A 21 2.16 2.63 -3.22
N ASN A 22 2.18 2.73 -4.54
CA ASN A 22 1.41 3.70 -5.31
C ASN A 22 0.19 3.09 -6.01
N SER A 23 0.07 1.75 -5.99
CA SER A 23 -1.03 1.01 -6.58
C SER A 23 -1.41 -0.19 -5.72
N VAL A 24 -2.64 -0.70 -5.93
CA VAL A 24 -3.11 -1.93 -5.29
C VAL A 24 -2.25 -3.12 -5.74
N GLU A 25 -1.81 -3.19 -7.01
CA GLU A 25 -0.96 -4.31 -7.45
C GLU A 25 0.38 -4.35 -6.72
N SER A 26 0.97 -3.18 -6.46
CA SER A 26 2.23 -3.09 -5.70
C SER A 26 2.04 -3.52 -4.24
N MET A 27 0.86 -3.24 -3.66
CA MET A 27 0.50 -3.70 -2.31
C MET A 27 0.36 -5.22 -2.25
N LEU A 28 -0.29 -5.83 -3.24
CA LEU A 28 -0.45 -7.28 -3.29
C LEU A 28 0.90 -7.99 -3.46
N LYS A 29 1.75 -7.50 -4.37
CA LYS A 29 3.12 -8.02 -4.52
C LYS A 29 3.91 -7.94 -3.22
N PHE A 30 3.77 -6.85 -2.46
CA PHE A 30 4.41 -6.73 -1.15
C PHE A 30 3.90 -7.79 -0.17
N VAL A 31 2.59 -7.99 -0.08
CA VAL A 31 1.99 -9.03 0.78
C VAL A 31 2.50 -10.43 0.40
N ASP A 32 2.62 -10.72 -0.90
CA ASP A 32 3.17 -11.99 -1.40
C ASP A 32 4.60 -12.25 -0.92
N THR A 33 5.43 -11.21 -0.80
CA THR A 33 6.81 -11.36 -0.27
C THR A 33 6.86 -11.68 1.21
N ILE A 34 5.80 -11.38 1.97
CA ILE A 34 5.73 -11.58 3.42
C ILE A 34 5.04 -12.90 3.77
N ILE A 35 3.89 -13.16 3.16
CA ILE A 35 3.05 -14.32 3.47
C ILE A 35 3.45 -15.54 2.61
N GLY A 36 4.03 -15.30 1.43
CA GLY A 36 4.40 -16.32 0.46
C GLY A 36 3.39 -16.42 -0.69
N SER A 37 3.90 -16.60 -1.91
CA SER A 37 3.13 -16.57 -3.16
C SER A 37 2.12 -17.71 -3.35
N GLU A 38 2.19 -18.76 -2.52
CA GLU A 38 1.25 -19.89 -2.58
C GLU A 38 0.07 -19.75 -1.61
N ALA A 39 0.10 -18.72 -0.76
CA ALA A 39 -0.98 -18.44 0.17
C ALA A 39 -2.23 -17.96 -0.60
N LYS A 40 -3.39 -18.56 -0.31
CA LYS A 40 -4.67 -18.08 -0.83
C LYS A 40 -5.18 -16.96 0.05
N TYR A 41 -5.41 -15.78 -0.52
CA TYR A 41 -5.91 -14.60 0.17
C TYR A 41 -7.22 -14.11 -0.46
N ASP A 42 -8.18 -13.78 0.41
CA ASP A 42 -9.39 -13.05 0.00
C ASP A 42 -9.10 -11.56 0.06
N ILE A 43 -9.09 -10.89 -1.10
CA ILE A 43 -8.91 -9.44 -1.17
C ILE A 43 -10.25 -8.75 -0.95
N LEU A 44 -10.46 -8.19 0.23
CA LEU A 44 -11.62 -7.37 0.54
C LEU A 44 -11.29 -5.91 0.29
N THR A 45 -11.87 -5.33 -0.77
CA THR A 45 -11.75 -3.89 -1.06
C THR A 45 -13.02 -3.16 -0.67
N THR A 46 -12.87 -1.91 -0.23
CA THR A 46 -14.00 -1.00 -0.01
C THR A 46 -14.05 0.02 -1.14
N ASN A 47 -15.23 0.28 -1.69
CA ASN A 47 -15.43 1.38 -2.63
C ASN A 47 -15.48 2.70 -1.85
N ASN A 48 -14.32 3.23 -1.45
CA ASN A 48 -14.24 4.59 -0.93
C ASN A 48 -13.87 5.52 -2.09
N PRO A 49 -14.82 6.25 -2.71
CA PRO A 49 -14.49 7.20 -3.76
C PRO A 49 -13.55 8.26 -3.16
N SER A 50 -12.33 8.37 -3.70
CA SER A 50 -11.46 9.50 -3.38
C SER A 50 -12.18 10.79 -3.80
N PRO A 51 -12.38 11.78 -2.92
CA PRO A 51 -12.83 13.11 -3.32
C PRO A 51 -11.63 13.83 -3.97
N SER A 52 -11.25 13.41 -5.17
CA SER A 52 -10.22 14.09 -5.97
C SER A 52 -10.37 13.80 -7.45
N ALA A 53 -11.56 14.07 -7.99
CA ALA A 53 -11.66 14.63 -9.32
C ALA A 53 -12.23 16.04 -9.12
N ILE A 54 -11.36 17.02 -8.94
CA ILE A 54 -11.74 18.40 -9.24
C ILE A 54 -12.07 18.37 -10.74
N PRO A 55 -13.30 18.67 -11.17
CA PRO A 55 -13.60 18.80 -12.58
C PRO A 55 -12.84 20.04 -13.08
N LEU A 56 -11.92 19.84 -14.01
CA LEU A 56 -11.48 20.89 -14.93
C LEU A 56 -12.20 20.66 -16.26
#